data_AF-A0A257JMR9-F1
#
_entry.id   AF-A0A257JMR9-F1
#
_cell.length_a   1.000
_cell.length_b   1.000
_cell.length_c   1.000
_cell.angle_alpha   90.00
_cell.angle_beta   90.00
_cell.angle_gamma   90.00
#
_symmetry.space_group_name_H-M   'P 1'
#
loop_
_entity.id
_entity.type
_entity.pdbx_description
1 polymer ?
#
loop_
_entity_poly.entity_id
_entity_poly.type
_entity_poly.pdbx_seq_one_letter_code
_entity_poly.pdbx_strand_id
1 'polypeptide(L)'
;MFRKFLAVALASLLAGCATLSRLPPPPNSAATIAPASYNADLRINSYDPQANSVVTALYNKAIAASDGTIDIMALSGGGAGGAFGVGVLMGMQRSGSRPQFEILTGVSSGALIAPYAFLGPNW
;
A
#
# COMPACT_ATOMS: atom_id res chain seq x y z
N MET A 1 40.08 14.82 -30.59
CA MET A 1 39.18 15.64 -29.74
C MET A 1 37.76 15.09 -29.66
N PHE A 2 37.15 14.66 -30.78
CA PHE A 2 35.74 14.22 -30.86
C PHE A 2 35.30 13.13 -29.85
N ARG A 3 36.13 12.11 -29.61
CA ARG A 3 35.87 11.05 -28.61
C ARG A 3 35.68 11.58 -27.19
N LYS A 4 36.39 12.64 -26.81
CA LYS A 4 36.28 13.25 -25.47
C LYS A 4 34.95 13.99 -25.32
N PHE A 5 34.50 14.69 -26.37
CA PHE A 5 33.20 15.36 -26.40
C PHE A 5 32.04 14.36 -26.33
N LEU A 6 32.13 13.25 -27.05
CA LEU A 6 31.11 12.19 -27.02
C LEU A 6 30.99 11.55 -25.63
N ALA A 7 32.12 11.30 -24.95
CA ALA A 7 32.13 10.75 -23.61
C ALA A 7 31.48 11.70 -22.58
N VAL A 8 31.74 13.01 -22.68
CA VAL A 8 31.15 14.02 -21.79
C VAL A 8 29.64 14.16 -22.04
N ALA A 9 29.20 14.14 -23.31
CA ALA A 9 27.78 14.19 -23.66
C ALA A 9 27.01 12.95 -23.15
N LEU A 10 27.62 11.76 -23.25
CA LEU A 10 27.02 10.53 -22.74
C LEU A 10 26.94 10.54 -21.21
N ALA A 11 27.99 11.00 -20.52
CA ALA A 11 27.99 11.11 -19.07
C ALA A 11 26.92 12.10 -18.54
N SER A 12 26.65 13.17 -19.28
CA SER A 12 25.63 14.16 -18.91
C SER A 12 24.19 13.65 -19.13
N LEU A 13 23.97 12.79 -20.13
CA LEU A 13 22.68 12.11 -20.33
C LEU A 13 22.35 11.10 -19.21
N LEU A 14 23.36 10.48 -18.59
CA LEU A 14 23.17 9.54 -17.48
C LEU A 14 22.91 10.21 -16.13
N ALA A 15 23.23 11.49 -15.97
CA ALA A 15 23.06 12.22 -14.70
C ALA A 15 21.64 12.75 -14.44
N GLY A 16 20.77 12.79 -15.47
CA GLY A 16 19.47 13.47 -15.39
C GLY A 16 18.46 12.88 -14.39
N CYS A 17 18.55 11.59 -14.06
CA CYS A 17 17.60 10.93 -13.16
C CYS A 17 18.00 10.98 -11.67
N ALA A 18 19.19 11.49 -11.34
CA ALA A 18 19.74 11.41 -9.97
C ALA A 18 20.01 12.78 -9.31
N THR A 19 19.80 13.90 -10.01
CA THR A 19 20.24 15.23 -9.54
C THR A 19 19.26 15.95 -8.63
N LEU A 20 18.01 15.50 -8.53
CA LEU A 20 17.05 16.09 -7.59
C LEU A 20 17.09 15.32 -6.27
N SER A 21 17.80 15.88 -5.30
CA SER A 21 17.69 15.43 -3.91
C SER A 21 16.23 15.53 -3.48
N ARG A 22 15.70 14.44 -2.93
CA ARG A 22 14.37 14.41 -2.35
C ARG A 22 14.29 15.50 -1.28
N LEU A 23 13.31 16.40 -1.39
CA LEU A 23 13.04 17.38 -0.34
C LEU A 23 12.79 16.65 0.99
N PRO A 24 13.14 17.27 2.14
CA PRO A 24 12.79 16.72 3.43
C PRO A 24 11.28 16.43 3.46
N PRO A 25 10.85 15.34 4.11
CA PRO A 25 9.43 15.08 4.26
C PRO A 25 8.77 16.29 4.94
N PRO A 26 7.50 16.60 4.60
CA PRO A 26 6.76 17.61 5.34
C PRO A 26 6.77 17.29 6.84
N PRO A 27 6.76 18.32 7.72
CA PRO A 27 6.75 18.09 9.15
C PRO A 27 5.60 17.16 9.53
N ASN A 28 5.89 16.25 10.47
CA ASN A 28 5.00 15.24 11.03
C ASN A 28 3.79 15.81 11.78
N SER A 29 3.64 17.13 11.84
CA SER A 29 2.37 17.81 12.10
C SER A 29 1.39 17.37 11.01
N ALA A 30 0.64 16.32 11.33
CA ALA A 30 -0.37 15.70 10.50
C ALA A 30 -1.17 16.78 9.77
N ALA A 31 -0.92 16.92 8.47
CA ALA A 31 -1.95 17.45 7.61
C ALA A 31 -3.06 16.39 7.66
N THR A 32 -4.01 16.59 8.58
CA THR A 32 -5.26 15.84 8.71
C THR A 32 -6.11 16.14 7.49
N ILE A 33 -5.62 15.70 6.33
CA ILE A 33 -6.34 15.73 5.07
C ILE A 33 -7.23 14.50 5.10
N ALA A 34 -8.28 14.58 5.91
CA ALA A 34 -9.43 13.71 5.80
C ALA A 34 -10.43 14.39 4.86
N PRO A 35 -11.18 13.64 4.05
CA PRO A 35 -12.36 14.18 3.37
C PRO A 35 -13.26 14.88 4.41
N ALA A 36 -13.85 16.03 4.07
CA ALA A 36 -14.66 16.82 5.02
C ALA A 36 -15.83 16.03 5.66
N SER A 37 -16.22 14.89 5.08
CA SER A 37 -17.24 13.98 5.58
C SER A 37 -16.74 12.92 6.56
N TYR A 38 -15.42 12.82 6.80
CA TYR A 38 -14.83 11.83 7.71
C TYR A 38 -14.34 12.51 8.99
N ASN A 39 -15.05 12.25 10.09
CA ASN A 39 -14.72 12.77 11.43
C ASN A 39 -13.78 11.86 12.23
N ALA A 40 -13.37 10.72 11.66
CA ALA A 40 -12.45 9.78 12.29
C ALA A 40 -11.05 9.95 11.70
N ASP A 41 -10.02 9.85 12.55
CA ASP A 41 -8.66 9.74 12.06
C ASP A 41 -8.49 8.39 11.35
N LEU A 42 -8.32 8.44 10.04
CA LEU A 42 -8.14 7.28 9.17
C LEU A 42 -6.67 6.88 9.03
N ARG A 43 -5.76 7.63 9.65
CA ARG A 43 -4.32 7.39 9.55
C ARG A 43 -3.78 6.97 10.90
N ILE A 44 -2.99 5.92 10.89
CA ILE A 44 -2.19 5.52 12.05
C ILE A 44 -0.75 5.83 11.70
N ASN A 45 -0.14 6.72 12.48
CA ASN A 45 1.27 7.00 12.38
C ASN A 45 2.03 6.01 13.28
N SER A 46 2.88 5.16 12.72
CA SER A 46 3.67 4.19 13.48
C SER A 46 4.68 4.81 14.46
N TYR A 47 4.98 6.10 14.32
CA TYR A 47 5.83 6.85 15.24
C TYR A 47 5.05 7.50 16.40
N ASP A 48 3.71 7.42 16.39
CA ASP A 48 2.87 7.88 17.47
C ASP A 48 3.01 6.95 18.69
N PRO A 49 3.31 7.44 19.91
CA PRO A 49 3.36 6.61 21.11
C PRO A 49 2.06 5.84 21.37
N GLN A 50 0.92 6.33 20.88
CA GLN A 50 -0.39 5.70 21.00
C GLN A 50 -0.68 4.71 19.86
N ALA A 51 0.18 4.56 18.86
CA ALA A 51 -0.08 3.68 17.71
C ALA A 51 -0.39 2.23 18.14
N ASN A 52 0.31 1.71 19.15
CA ASN A 52 0.12 0.34 19.62
C ASN A 52 -1.27 0.10 20.21
N SER A 53 -1.85 1.07 20.94
CA SER A 53 -3.18 0.90 21.52
C SER A 53 -4.27 0.96 20.44
N VAL A 54 -4.09 1.82 19.43
CA VAL A 54 -5.00 1.89 18.26
C VAL A 54 -4.94 0.58 17.45
N VAL A 55 -3.74 0.10 17.12
CA VAL A 55 -3.56 -1.17 16.38
C VAL A 55 -4.15 -2.34 17.15
N THR A 56 -3.93 -2.41 18.47
CA THR A 56 -4.51 -3.46 19.32
C THR A 56 -6.03 -3.43 19.32
N ALA A 57 -6.63 -2.23 19.40
CA ALA A 57 -8.09 -2.09 19.35
C ALA A 57 -8.66 -2.53 17.99
N LEU A 58 -7.98 -2.21 16.88
CA LEU A 58 -8.39 -2.66 15.55
C LEU A 58 -8.26 -4.17 15.39
N TYR A 59 -7.17 -4.76 15.90
CA TYR A 59 -6.96 -6.20 15.90
C TYR A 59 -8.05 -6.93 16.69
N ASN A 60 -8.42 -6.44 17.88
CA ASN A 60 -9.51 -7.01 18.68
C ASN A 60 -10.86 -6.89 17.97
N LYS A 61 -11.09 -5.78 17.25
CA LYS A 61 -12.30 -5.59 16.45
C LYS A 61 -12.35 -6.56 15.26
N ALA A 62 -11.22 -6.83 14.61
CA ALA A 62 -11.10 -7.86 13.58
C ALA A 62 -11.42 -9.26 14.16
N ILE A 63 -10.85 -9.61 15.31
CA ILE A 63 -11.17 -10.88 16.01
C ILE A 63 -12.66 -10.99 16.32
N ALA A 64 -13.27 -9.93 16.84
CA ALA A 64 -14.69 -9.95 17.17
C ALA A 64 -15.61 -10.06 15.93
N ALA A 65 -15.11 -9.68 14.75
CA ALA A 65 -15.86 -9.73 13.50
C ALA A 65 -15.66 -11.03 12.72
N SER A 66 -14.74 -11.90 13.15
CA SER A 66 -14.36 -13.08 12.40
C SER A 66 -15.16 -14.33 12.76
N ASP A 67 -15.01 -15.38 11.96
CA ASP A 67 -15.71 -16.66 12.14
C ASP A 67 -15.00 -17.63 13.12
N GLY A 68 -14.04 -17.13 13.89
CA GLY A 68 -13.17 -17.91 14.76
C GLY A 68 -11.76 -18.11 14.21
N THR A 69 -11.50 -17.69 12.98
CA THR A 69 -10.15 -17.55 12.41
C THR A 69 -9.85 -16.09 12.04
N ILE A 70 -8.60 -15.73 11.75
CA ILE A 70 -8.26 -14.39 11.25
C ILE A 70 -7.53 -14.55 9.94
N ASP A 71 -8.17 -14.10 8.86
CA ASP A 71 -7.66 -14.17 7.50
C ASP A 71 -7.00 -12.85 7.11
N ILE A 72 -5.68 -12.89 6.98
CA ILE A 72 -4.86 -11.73 6.64
C ILE A 72 -4.31 -11.89 5.23
N MET A 73 -4.46 -10.86 4.40
CA MET A 73 -3.85 -10.81 3.08
C MET A 73 -2.91 -9.61 2.93
N ALA A 74 -1.67 -9.90 2.51
CA ALA A 74 -0.65 -8.90 2.20
C ALA A 74 -0.32 -8.94 0.70
N LEU A 75 -0.60 -7.84 0.00
CA LEU A 75 -0.37 -7.70 -1.43
C LEU A 75 0.88 -6.87 -1.70
N SER A 76 1.91 -7.49 -2.28
CA SER A 76 3.12 -6.80 -2.69
C SER A 76 2.90 -5.85 -3.88
N GLY A 77 3.89 -4.99 -4.13
CA GLY A 77 3.97 -4.22 -5.36
C GLY A 77 4.44 -5.07 -6.55
N GLY A 78 4.24 -4.57 -7.76
CA GLY A 78 4.66 -5.26 -8.99
C GLY A 78 4.24 -4.58 -10.30
N GLY A 79 3.66 -3.37 -10.25
CA GLY A 79 3.17 -2.66 -11.43
C GLY A 79 2.15 -3.52 -12.19
N ALA A 80 2.37 -3.73 -13.48
CA ALA A 80 1.54 -4.61 -14.31
C ALA A 80 1.52 -6.08 -13.82
N GLY A 81 2.57 -6.53 -13.12
CA GLY A 81 2.62 -7.86 -12.49
C GLY A 81 1.56 -8.07 -11.40
N GLY A 82 0.93 -7.00 -10.89
CA GLY A 82 -0.22 -7.10 -9.99
C GLY A 82 -1.39 -7.90 -10.57
N ALA A 83 -1.49 -8.01 -11.91
CA ALA A 83 -2.48 -8.87 -12.57
C ALA A 83 -2.40 -10.34 -12.14
N PHE A 84 -1.21 -10.84 -11.80
CA PHE A 84 -1.04 -12.18 -11.23
C PHE A 84 -1.75 -12.32 -9.88
N GLY A 85 -1.58 -11.34 -8.99
CA GLY A 85 -2.25 -11.31 -7.68
C GLY A 85 -3.78 -11.25 -7.80
N VAL A 86 -4.28 -10.48 -8.78
CA VAL A 86 -5.71 -10.48 -9.12
C VAL A 86 -6.17 -11.86 -9.63
N GLY A 87 -5.35 -12.52 -10.46
CA GLY A 87 -5.62 -13.88 -10.92
C GLY A 87 -5.76 -14.88 -9.77
N VAL A 88 -4.89 -14.80 -8.77
CA VAL A 88 -4.97 -15.62 -7.54
C VAL A 88 -6.28 -15.35 -6.78
N LEU A 89 -6.61 -14.08 -6.55
CA LEU A 89 -7.87 -13.67 -5.91
C LEU A 89 -9.11 -14.21 -6.64
N MET A 90 -9.12 -14.10 -7.97
CA MET A 90 -10.22 -14.62 -8.80
C MET A 90 -10.25 -16.15 -8.82
N GLY A 91 -9.09 -16.80 -8.77
CA GLY A 91 -8.97 -18.25 -8.64
C GLY A 91 -9.63 -18.74 -7.36
N MET A 92 -9.24 -18.17 -6.21
CA MET A 92 -9.83 -18.47 -4.91
C MET A 92 -11.35 -18.23 -4.90
N GLN A 93 -11.81 -17.13 -5.53
CA GLN A 93 -13.24 -16.84 -5.63
C GLN A 93 -13.97 -17.92 -6.41
N ARG A 94 -13.44 -18.33 -7.56
CA ARG A 94 -14.06 -19.33 -8.44
C ARG A 94 -14.06 -20.73 -7.83
N SER A 95 -13.04 -21.08 -7.05
CA SER A 95 -12.99 -22.34 -6.31
C SER A 95 -13.85 -22.32 -5.03
N GLY A 96 -14.44 -21.19 -4.65
CA GLY A 96 -15.17 -21.04 -3.40
C GLY A 96 -14.27 -21.07 -2.15
N SER A 97 -12.96 -20.89 -2.32
CA SER A 97 -11.96 -20.96 -1.24
C SER A 97 -11.43 -19.58 -0.84
N ARG A 98 -12.06 -18.49 -1.30
CA ARG A 98 -11.70 -17.14 -0.89
C ARG A 98 -12.36 -16.81 0.45
N PRO A 99 -11.59 -16.61 1.53
CA PRO A 99 -12.16 -16.20 2.80
C PRO A 99 -12.63 -14.74 2.77
N GLN A 100 -13.38 -14.35 3.79
CA GLN A 100 -13.61 -12.95 4.13
C GLN A 100 -12.38 -12.45 4.88
N PHE A 101 -11.55 -11.62 4.27
CA PHE A 101 -10.34 -11.12 4.93
C PHE A 101 -10.68 -10.03 5.93
N GLU A 102 -10.34 -10.21 7.21
CA GLU A 102 -10.50 -9.15 8.22
C GLU A 102 -9.42 -8.08 8.09
N ILE A 103 -8.23 -8.45 7.61
CA ILE A 103 -7.10 -7.54 7.44
C ILE A 103 -6.52 -7.67 6.04
N LEU A 104 -6.53 -6.55 5.32
CA LEU A 104 -5.92 -6.45 3.99
C LEU A 104 -4.93 -5.29 3.95
N THR A 105 -3.72 -5.57 3.51
CA THR A 105 -2.67 -4.57 3.33
C THR A 105 -2.01 -4.72 1.97
N GLY A 106 -1.45 -3.64 1.45
CA GLY A 106 -0.68 -3.71 0.23
C GLY A 106 0.25 -2.51 0.01
N VAL A 107 1.22 -2.72 -0.88
CA VAL A 107 2.21 -1.70 -1.25
C VAL A 107 2.17 -1.48 -2.76
N SER A 108 2.28 -0.22 -3.21
CA SER A 108 2.31 0.14 -4.63
C SER A 108 1.07 -0.41 -5.37
N SER A 109 1.21 -1.20 -6.44
CA SER A 109 0.08 -1.84 -7.13
C SER A 109 -0.79 -2.69 -6.19
N GLY A 110 -0.20 -3.35 -5.19
CA GLY A 110 -0.95 -4.09 -4.17
C GLY A 110 -1.84 -3.19 -3.33
N ALA A 111 -1.42 -1.95 -3.06
CA ALA A 111 -2.23 -0.96 -2.34
C ALA A 111 -3.45 -0.51 -3.15
N LEU A 112 -3.38 -0.56 -4.49
CA LEU A 112 -4.52 -0.27 -5.36
C LEU A 112 -5.50 -1.44 -5.44
N ILE A 113 -5.02 -2.67 -5.36
CA ILE A 113 -5.84 -3.89 -5.39
C ILE A 113 -6.55 -4.11 -4.04
N ALA A 114 -5.85 -3.85 -2.93
CA ALA A 114 -6.30 -4.20 -1.58
C ALA A 114 -7.73 -3.72 -1.22
N PRO A 115 -8.16 -2.48 -1.52
CA PRO A 115 -9.52 -2.04 -1.20
C PRO A 115 -10.60 -2.87 -1.89
N TYR A 116 -10.43 -3.19 -3.18
CA TYR A 116 -11.37 -4.04 -3.92
C TYR A 116 -11.33 -5.49 -3.43
N ALA A 117 -10.15 -5.98 -3.08
CA ALA A 117 -10.02 -7.30 -2.47
C ALA A 117 -10.74 -7.38 -1.10
N PHE A 118 -10.77 -6.27 -0.35
CA PHE A 118 -11.40 -6.18 0.96
C PHE A 118 -12.92 -6.08 0.88
N LEU A 119 -13.43 -5.31 -0.08
CA LEU A 119 -14.88 -5.14 -0.30
C LEU A 119 -15.58 -6.44 -0.76
N GLY A 120 -14.80 -7.42 -1.22
CA GLY A 120 -15.29 -8.73 -1.63
C GLY A 120 -15.77 -8.78 -3.08
N PRO A 121 -16.29 -9.93 -3.53
CA PRO A 121 -16.59 -10.19 -4.94
C PRO A 121 -17.84 -9.47 -5.50
N ASN A 122 -18.63 -8.82 -4.65
CA ASN A 122 -19.90 -8.17 -5.04
C ASN A 122 -19.76 -6.65 -5.28
N TRP A 123 -18.56 -6.12 -5.18
CA TRP A 123 -18.21 -4.70 -5.40
C TRP A 123 -17.55 -4.52 -6.76
#